data_AF-A0A0E3JFW3-F1
#
_entry.id   AF-A0A0E3JFW3-F1
#
_cell.length_a   1.000
_cell.length_b   1.000
_cell.length_c   1.000
_cell.angle_alpha   90.00
_cell.angle_beta   90.00
_cell.angle_gamma   90.00
#
_symmetry.space_group_name_H-M   'P 1'
#
loop_
_entity.id
_entity.type
_entity.pdbx_description
1 polymer ?
#
loop_
_entity_poly.entity_id
_entity_poly.type
_entity_poly.pdbx_seq_one_letter_code
_entity_poly.pdbx_strand_id
1 'polypeptide(L)'
;MAFISSGYNPDKPMENRITDIGPQKYDKFYPPVIAKNKGKWLYHEIIKPGVLVHVAESGDEVYTVRCGGARLMTVTHIREICEIADKHCDGHVRFTTRNNIEFMVDDKAKVDPLVQDLESRKFDGGSFKFPVGGTGAGVTNIIHTQGWIHCHTPATDASGPVKATMDVLFDDFKDHRLPAQLRVSLACCLNMCGAVHCSDIAILGYHRKPPLLDHEYLDKMCEIPLAIAACPTAAI
;
A
#
# COMPACT_ATOMS: atom_id res chain seq x y z
N MET A 1 -22.32 16.81 -16.92
CA MET A 1 -22.41 15.32 -16.95
C MET A 1 -23.86 14.93 -16.76
N ALA A 2 -24.39 14.02 -17.58
CA ALA A 2 -25.74 13.47 -17.39
C ALA A 2 -25.74 12.45 -16.25
N PHE A 3 -26.87 12.30 -15.57
CA PHE A 3 -27.07 11.21 -14.62
C PHE A 3 -27.23 9.89 -15.38
N ILE A 4 -26.39 8.91 -15.08
CA ILE A 4 -26.47 7.56 -15.65
C ILE A 4 -26.74 6.59 -14.49
N SER A 5 -27.95 6.03 -14.44
CA SER A 5 -28.36 5.10 -13.38
C SER A 5 -27.59 3.79 -13.46
N SER A 6 -27.26 3.20 -12.31
CA SER A 6 -26.74 1.84 -12.21
C SER A 6 -27.83 0.75 -12.29
N GLY A 7 -29.11 1.15 -12.31
CA GLY A 7 -30.27 0.27 -12.10
C GLY A 7 -30.80 0.30 -10.66
N TYR A 8 -30.13 1.00 -9.73
CA TYR A 8 -30.65 1.27 -8.39
C TYR A 8 -31.92 2.14 -8.45
N ASN A 9 -32.92 1.79 -7.63
CA ASN A 9 -34.16 2.53 -7.50
C ASN A 9 -34.24 3.24 -6.13
N PRO A 10 -34.19 4.59 -6.07
CA PRO A 10 -34.31 5.32 -4.81
C PRO A 10 -35.69 5.19 -4.15
N ASP A 11 -36.76 4.93 -4.91
CA ASP A 11 -38.11 4.73 -4.38
C ASP A 11 -38.27 3.33 -3.76
N LYS A 12 -37.40 2.39 -4.12
CA LYS A 12 -37.39 1.01 -3.64
C LYS A 12 -35.98 0.59 -3.22
N PRO A 13 -35.42 1.21 -2.17
CA PRO A 13 -34.00 1.07 -1.86
C PRO A 13 -33.58 -0.34 -1.40
N MET A 14 -34.53 -1.21 -1.09
CA MET A 14 -34.28 -2.60 -0.68
C MET A 14 -34.45 -3.61 -1.82
N GLU A 15 -35.07 -3.21 -2.94
CA GLU A 15 -35.24 -4.07 -4.10
C GLU A 15 -33.89 -4.34 -4.78
N ASN A 16 -33.59 -5.61 -5.09
CA ASN A 16 -32.33 -6.06 -5.70
C ASN A 16 -31.05 -5.69 -4.93
N ARG A 17 -31.15 -5.39 -3.63
CA ARG A 17 -29.98 -5.11 -2.78
C ARG A 17 -29.26 -6.42 -2.43
N ILE A 18 -28.00 -6.52 -2.81
CA ILE A 18 -27.10 -7.62 -2.42
C ILE A 18 -26.25 -7.14 -1.23
N THR A 19 -26.28 -7.86 -0.09
CA THR A 19 -25.48 -7.57 1.11
C THR A 19 -24.78 -8.83 1.64
N ASP A 20 -23.84 -8.64 2.56
CA ASP A 20 -23.21 -9.72 3.35
C ASP A 20 -22.41 -10.77 2.54
N ILE A 21 -21.92 -10.41 1.35
CA ILE A 21 -21.16 -11.30 0.46
C ILE A 21 -19.66 -11.41 0.76
N GLY A 22 -19.10 -10.49 1.56
CA GLY A 22 -17.66 -10.44 1.85
C GLY A 22 -16.76 -10.20 0.63
N PRO A 23 -15.44 -10.44 0.75
CA PRO A 23 -14.51 -10.30 -0.37
C PRO A 23 -14.57 -11.50 -1.33
N GLN A 24 -14.08 -11.31 -2.55
CA GLN A 24 -13.78 -12.43 -3.43
C GLN A 24 -12.67 -13.30 -2.80
N LYS A 25 -12.83 -14.62 -2.87
CA LYS A 25 -11.83 -15.56 -2.37
C LYS A 25 -10.53 -15.40 -3.18
N TYR A 26 -9.40 -15.30 -2.48
CA TYR A 26 -8.10 -14.96 -3.06
C TYR A 26 -7.61 -15.96 -4.13
N ASP A 27 -8.03 -17.22 -4.04
CA ASP A 27 -7.56 -18.31 -4.91
C ASP A 27 -8.09 -18.23 -6.34
N LYS A 28 -9.13 -17.41 -6.56
CA LYS A 28 -9.60 -17.03 -7.90
C LYS A 28 -8.58 -16.24 -8.71
N PHE A 29 -7.56 -15.66 -8.06
CA PHE A 29 -6.62 -14.73 -8.67
C PHE A 29 -5.17 -15.23 -8.66
N TYR A 30 -4.92 -16.47 -8.21
CA TYR A 30 -3.57 -17.01 -8.18
C TYR A 30 -3.02 -17.22 -9.59
N PRO A 31 -1.74 -16.85 -9.84
CA PRO A 31 -1.02 -17.41 -10.97
C PRO A 31 -1.05 -18.95 -10.92
N PRO A 32 -1.09 -19.65 -12.05
CA PRO A 32 -1.15 -21.11 -12.08
C PRO A 32 -0.06 -21.80 -11.25
N VAL A 33 1.18 -21.29 -11.31
CA VAL A 33 2.32 -21.82 -10.53
C VAL A 33 2.10 -21.69 -9.02
N ILE A 34 1.46 -20.60 -8.57
CA ILE A 34 1.12 -20.39 -7.15
C ILE A 34 0.00 -21.34 -6.74
N ALA A 35 -1.05 -21.46 -7.55
CA ALA A 35 -2.18 -22.34 -7.26
C ALA A 35 -1.73 -23.81 -7.13
N LYS A 36 -0.89 -24.27 -8.06
CA LYS A 36 -0.35 -25.64 -8.09
C LYS A 36 0.52 -25.97 -6.87
N ASN A 37 1.34 -25.03 -6.43
CA ASN A 37 2.38 -25.27 -5.43
C ASN A 37 2.05 -24.68 -4.04
N LYS A 38 0.83 -24.18 -3.83
CA LYS A 38 0.41 -23.61 -2.55
C LYS A 38 0.60 -24.60 -1.40
N GLY A 39 1.43 -24.22 -0.43
CA GLY A 39 1.74 -25.04 0.75
C GLY A 39 2.85 -26.07 0.55
N LYS A 40 3.51 -26.08 -0.60
CA LYS A 40 4.59 -27.02 -0.98
C LYS A 40 5.86 -26.28 -1.41
N TRP A 41 6.15 -25.15 -0.76
CA TRP A 41 7.35 -24.36 -1.02
C TRP A 41 8.50 -24.85 -0.16
N LEU A 42 9.66 -25.09 -0.77
CA LEU A 42 10.83 -25.64 -0.10
C LEU A 42 11.74 -24.54 0.44
N TYR A 43 12.09 -23.55 -0.39
CA TYR A 43 12.94 -22.43 -0.01
C TYR A 43 12.68 -21.21 -0.88
N HIS A 44 13.33 -20.09 -0.51
CA HIS A 44 13.36 -18.88 -1.31
C HIS A 44 14.77 -18.28 -1.31
N GLU A 45 15.06 -17.46 -2.32
CA GLU A 45 16.31 -16.71 -2.43
C GLU A 45 16.02 -15.29 -2.95
N ILE A 46 16.86 -14.34 -2.56
CA ILE A 46 16.87 -12.99 -3.10
C ILE A 46 17.99 -12.92 -4.14
N ILE A 47 17.62 -12.90 -5.43
CA ILE A 47 18.59 -12.97 -6.53
C ILE A 47 19.31 -11.62 -6.73
N LYS A 48 18.55 -10.53 -6.60
CA LYS A 48 19.02 -9.15 -6.67
C LYS A 48 18.01 -8.22 -5.98
N PRO A 49 18.33 -6.95 -5.69
CA PRO A 49 17.36 -6.02 -5.12
C PRO A 49 16.05 -5.99 -5.94
N GLY A 50 14.94 -6.25 -5.25
CA GLY A 50 13.61 -6.33 -5.84
C GLY A 50 13.25 -7.65 -6.54
N VAL A 51 14.12 -8.65 -6.61
CA VAL A 51 13.84 -9.93 -7.28
C VAL A 51 14.03 -11.11 -6.34
N LEU A 52 12.98 -11.93 -6.23
CA LEU A 52 12.92 -13.13 -5.40
C LEU A 52 12.68 -14.35 -6.29
N VAL A 53 13.13 -15.52 -5.86
CA VAL A 53 12.67 -16.81 -6.37
C VAL A 53 12.16 -17.66 -5.22
N HIS A 54 11.06 -18.38 -5.43
CA HIS A 54 10.61 -19.45 -4.55
C HIS A 54 10.64 -20.75 -5.34
N VAL A 55 11.15 -21.82 -4.71
CA VAL A 55 11.26 -23.15 -5.32
C VAL A 55 10.37 -24.12 -4.58
N ALA A 56 9.50 -24.81 -5.31
CA ALA A 56 8.59 -25.81 -4.77
C ALA A 56 9.27 -27.17 -4.58
N GLU A 57 8.65 -28.05 -3.80
CA GLU A 57 9.08 -29.46 -3.66
C GLU A 57 9.11 -30.21 -5.00
N SER A 58 8.29 -29.79 -5.97
CA SER A 58 8.26 -30.32 -7.33
C SER A 58 9.45 -29.89 -8.20
N GLY A 59 10.22 -28.90 -7.77
CA GLY A 59 11.20 -28.19 -8.58
C GLY A 59 10.64 -27.03 -9.40
N ASP A 60 9.33 -26.77 -9.36
CA ASP A 60 8.75 -25.58 -9.99
C ASP A 60 9.29 -24.31 -9.32
N GLU A 61 9.58 -23.29 -10.11
CA GLU A 61 10.06 -22.00 -9.63
C GLU A 61 9.04 -20.89 -9.92
N VAL A 62 8.97 -19.90 -9.03
CA VAL A 62 8.27 -18.64 -9.30
C VAL A 62 9.18 -17.48 -8.91
N TYR A 63 9.36 -16.58 -9.87
CA TYR A 63 10.15 -15.39 -9.74
C TYR A 63 9.24 -14.19 -9.48
N THR A 64 9.50 -13.46 -8.40
CA THR A 64 8.73 -12.29 -8.02
C THR A 64 9.58 -11.03 -8.20
N VAL A 65 9.10 -10.09 -9.01
CA VAL A 65 9.68 -8.75 -9.15
C VAL A 65 8.82 -7.76 -8.36
N ARG A 66 9.40 -7.22 -7.29
CA ARG A 66 8.79 -6.21 -6.42
C ARG A 66 9.18 -4.81 -6.88
N CYS A 67 8.19 -3.95 -7.04
CA CYS A 67 8.41 -2.53 -7.30
C CYS A 67 7.65 -1.61 -6.32
N GLY A 68 8.19 -0.41 -6.15
CA GLY A 68 7.59 0.63 -5.32
C GLY A 68 6.26 1.10 -5.88
N GLY A 69 5.34 1.46 -4.99
CA GLY A 69 4.07 2.08 -5.35
C GLY A 69 3.76 3.24 -4.40
N ALA A 70 3.15 4.32 -4.90
CA ALA A 70 2.85 5.51 -4.11
C ALA A 70 1.68 5.32 -3.11
N ARG A 71 1.04 4.13 -3.10
CA ARG A 71 -0.21 3.79 -2.40
C ARG A 71 -1.41 4.62 -2.88
N LEU A 72 -1.36 5.94 -2.76
CA LEU A 72 -2.30 6.82 -3.44
C LEU A 72 -2.00 6.83 -4.94
N MET A 73 -2.95 6.36 -5.75
CA MET A 73 -2.75 6.21 -7.19
C MET A 73 -4.04 6.47 -7.97
N THR A 74 -3.88 6.89 -9.23
CA THR A 74 -4.99 7.09 -10.16
C THR A 74 -5.42 5.77 -10.79
N VAL A 75 -6.65 5.73 -11.30
CA VAL A 75 -7.14 4.58 -12.09
C VAL A 75 -6.30 4.35 -13.34
N THR A 76 -5.70 5.38 -13.93
CA THR A 76 -4.79 5.25 -15.08
C THR A 76 -3.53 4.50 -14.69
N HIS A 77 -2.96 4.78 -13.51
CA HIS A 77 -1.79 4.06 -13.03
C HIS A 77 -2.11 2.60 -12.71
N ILE A 78 -3.31 2.31 -12.15
CA ILE A 78 -3.78 0.93 -11.96
C ILE A 78 -3.93 0.19 -13.30
N ARG A 79 -4.47 0.84 -14.34
CA ARG A 79 -4.56 0.25 -15.68
C ARG A 79 -3.19 -0.04 -16.29
N GLU A 80 -2.20 0.81 -16.04
CA GLU A 80 -0.82 0.57 -16.46
C GLU A 80 -0.18 -0.62 -15.70
N ILE A 81 -0.49 -0.80 -14.41
CA ILE A 81 -0.11 -2.02 -13.67
C ILE A 81 -0.73 -3.26 -14.33
N CYS A 82 -2.02 -3.20 -14.71
CA CYS A 82 -2.69 -4.30 -15.40
C CYS A 82 -2.07 -4.59 -16.78
N GLU A 83 -1.72 -3.56 -17.56
CA GLU A 83 -1.05 -3.75 -18.87
C GLU A 83 0.27 -4.50 -18.73
N ILE A 84 1.07 -4.18 -17.71
CA ILE A 84 2.31 -4.91 -17.43
C ILE A 84 2.02 -6.35 -17.01
N ALA A 85 1.00 -6.56 -16.17
CA ALA A 85 0.58 -7.90 -15.74
C ALA A 85 0.09 -8.75 -16.91
N ASP A 86 -0.71 -8.19 -17.81
CA ASP A 86 -1.19 -8.87 -19.02
C ASP A 86 -0.02 -9.22 -19.97
N LYS A 87 0.95 -8.31 -20.09
CA LYS A 87 2.10 -8.49 -20.98
C LYS A 87 3.11 -9.52 -20.49
N HIS A 88 3.36 -9.59 -19.18
CA HIS A 88 4.48 -10.38 -18.62
C HIS A 88 4.04 -11.51 -17.67
N CYS A 89 2.85 -11.42 -17.08
CA CYS A 89 2.43 -12.23 -15.93
C CYS A 89 1.05 -12.87 -16.11
N ASP A 90 0.59 -13.04 -17.35
CA ASP A 90 -0.70 -13.65 -17.70
C ASP A 90 -1.90 -13.00 -17.00
N GLY A 91 -1.84 -11.68 -16.78
CA GLY A 91 -2.87 -10.88 -16.12
C GLY A 91 -2.86 -10.97 -14.59
N HIS A 92 -1.84 -11.60 -13.99
CA HIS A 92 -1.72 -11.72 -12.54
C HIS A 92 -0.77 -10.69 -11.94
N VAL A 93 -1.21 -10.07 -10.85
CA VAL A 93 -0.42 -9.14 -10.03
C VAL A 93 -0.90 -9.19 -8.59
N ARG A 94 -0.03 -8.88 -7.63
CA ARG A 94 -0.41 -8.74 -6.22
C ARG A 94 0.17 -7.48 -5.60
N PHE A 95 -0.40 -7.08 -4.47
CA PHE A 95 0.12 -6.02 -3.63
C PHE A 95 0.64 -6.59 -2.31
N THR A 96 1.72 -6.02 -1.80
CA THR A 96 2.31 -6.38 -0.52
C THR A 96 1.61 -5.68 0.64
N THR A 97 1.83 -6.15 1.87
CA THR A 97 1.35 -5.50 3.10
C THR A 97 1.94 -4.09 3.34
N ARG A 98 2.90 -3.66 2.51
CA ARG A 98 3.47 -2.31 2.53
C ARG A 98 3.21 -1.55 1.24
N ASN A 99 2.17 -1.92 0.51
CA ASN A 99 1.66 -1.21 -0.68
C ASN A 99 2.63 -1.18 -1.88
N ASN A 100 3.69 -1.98 -1.86
CA ASN A 100 4.45 -2.31 -3.07
C ASN A 100 3.65 -3.25 -3.96
N ILE A 101 3.99 -3.25 -5.25
CA ILE A 101 3.41 -4.10 -6.28
C ILE A 101 4.38 -5.26 -6.54
N GLU A 102 3.85 -6.44 -6.80
CA GLU A 102 4.63 -7.62 -7.16
C GLU A 102 4.06 -8.31 -8.40
N PHE A 103 4.92 -8.47 -9.38
CA PHE A 103 4.69 -9.21 -10.61
C PHE A 103 5.39 -10.57 -10.51
N MET A 104 4.75 -11.62 -10.99
CA MET A 104 5.27 -13.00 -10.86
C MET A 104 5.38 -13.65 -12.22
N VAL A 105 6.51 -14.30 -12.49
CA VAL A 105 6.77 -15.09 -13.70
C VAL A 105 7.31 -16.46 -13.32
N ASP A 106 7.02 -17.46 -14.13
CA ASP A 106 7.37 -18.88 -13.91
C ASP A 106 8.64 -19.32 -14.66
N ASP A 107 9.30 -18.39 -15.35
CA ASP A 107 10.53 -18.64 -16.11
C ASP A 107 11.55 -17.53 -15.83
N LYS A 108 12.77 -17.94 -15.46
CA LYS A 108 13.90 -17.05 -15.20
C LYS A 108 14.19 -16.11 -16.37
N ALA A 109 14.01 -16.58 -17.61
CA ALA A 109 14.26 -15.79 -18.82
C ALA A 109 13.31 -14.58 -18.95
N LYS A 110 12.14 -14.60 -18.29
CA LYS A 110 11.17 -13.49 -18.29
C LYS A 110 11.50 -12.39 -17.27
N VAL A 111 12.40 -12.66 -16.31
CA VAL A 111 12.71 -11.73 -15.20
C VAL A 111 13.35 -10.44 -15.71
N ASP A 112 14.41 -10.54 -16.51
CA ASP A 112 15.13 -9.35 -16.99
C ASP A 112 14.30 -8.48 -17.94
N PRO A 113 13.54 -9.04 -18.91
CA PRO A 113 12.58 -8.27 -19.69
C PRO A 113 11.55 -7.50 -18.84
N LEU A 114 11.00 -8.14 -17.81
CA LEU A 114 10.05 -7.50 -16.89
C LEU A 114 10.73 -6.37 -16.08
N VAL A 115 11.90 -6.62 -15.52
CA VAL A 115 12.66 -5.60 -14.77
C VAL A 115 12.99 -4.39 -15.65
N GLN A 116 13.43 -4.62 -16.90
CA GLN A 116 13.74 -3.54 -17.83
C GLN A 116 12.49 -2.71 -18.18
N ASP A 117 11.35 -3.35 -18.43
CA ASP A 117 10.09 -2.65 -18.70
C ASP A 117 9.68 -1.78 -17.51
N LEU A 118 9.71 -2.32 -16.29
CA LEU A 118 9.39 -1.59 -15.05
C LEU A 118 10.31 -0.37 -14.83
N GLU A 119 11.63 -0.55 -14.98
CA GLU A 119 12.63 0.51 -14.77
C GLU A 119 12.61 1.59 -15.86
N SER A 120 12.13 1.24 -17.07
CA SER A 120 12.01 2.21 -18.17
C SER A 120 10.87 3.22 -17.98
N ARG A 121 9.90 2.91 -17.11
CA ARG A 121 8.66 3.67 -16.96
C ARG A 121 8.82 4.81 -15.95
N LYS A 122 8.66 6.04 -16.45
CA LYS A 122 8.74 7.27 -15.65
C LYS A 122 7.51 8.15 -15.85
N PHE A 123 7.18 8.94 -14.85
CA PHE A 123 6.27 10.08 -15.01
C PHE A 123 7.00 11.23 -15.71
N ASP A 124 6.23 12.17 -16.27
CA ASP A 124 6.78 13.35 -16.97
C ASP A 124 7.72 14.18 -16.07
N GLY A 125 7.48 14.18 -14.75
CA GLY A 125 8.36 14.82 -13.75
C GLY A 125 9.64 14.05 -13.43
N GLY A 126 9.94 12.95 -14.13
CA GLY A 126 11.19 12.18 -14.01
C GLY A 126 11.21 11.10 -12.94
N SER A 127 10.21 11.04 -12.05
CA SER A 127 10.11 9.97 -11.05
C SER A 127 9.80 8.62 -11.71
N PHE A 128 10.39 7.55 -11.18
CA PHE A 128 10.05 6.19 -11.58
C PHE A 128 8.60 5.87 -11.25
N LYS A 129 7.90 5.25 -12.20
CA LYS A 129 6.56 4.70 -11.98
C LYS A 129 6.63 3.40 -11.16
N PHE A 130 7.62 2.55 -11.46
CA PHE A 130 7.75 1.22 -10.89
C PHE A 130 9.20 0.89 -10.51
N PRO A 131 9.84 1.64 -9.60
CA PRO A 131 11.23 1.34 -9.21
C PRO A 131 11.32 -0.05 -8.56
N VAL A 132 12.17 -0.93 -9.07
CA VAL A 132 12.32 -2.31 -8.59
C VAL A 132 13.20 -2.33 -7.34
N GLY A 133 12.75 -2.94 -6.24
CA GLY A 133 13.51 -2.90 -4.98
C GLY A 133 12.74 -3.36 -3.74
N GLY A 134 13.22 -2.95 -2.57
CA GLY A 134 12.53 -3.14 -1.29
C GLY A 134 12.48 -4.59 -0.79
N THR A 135 13.43 -5.43 -1.19
CA THR A 135 13.72 -6.77 -0.64
C THR A 135 14.96 -6.70 0.26
N GLY A 136 15.27 -7.79 0.97
CA GLY A 136 16.55 -7.93 1.67
C GLY A 136 16.72 -7.01 2.88
N ALA A 137 17.96 -6.64 3.18
CA ALA A 137 18.32 -5.73 4.28
C ALA A 137 18.54 -4.31 3.74
N GLY A 138 17.45 -3.63 3.41
CA GLY A 138 17.44 -2.26 2.93
C GLY A 138 16.28 -1.47 3.54
N VAL A 139 15.82 -0.45 2.83
CA VAL A 139 14.56 0.23 3.14
C VAL A 139 13.48 -0.28 2.19
N THR A 140 12.27 -0.42 2.72
CA THR A 140 11.10 -0.64 1.88
C THR A 140 10.13 0.50 2.05
N ASN A 141 9.00 0.42 1.38
CA ASN A 141 8.00 1.47 1.36
C ASN A 141 7.47 1.83 2.76
N ILE A 142 6.97 3.06 2.90
CA ILE A 142 6.48 3.65 4.15
C ILE A 142 4.99 3.41 4.27
N ILE A 143 4.56 2.65 5.30
CA ILE A 143 3.14 2.58 5.68
C ILE A 143 2.75 3.98 6.15
N HIS A 144 1.71 4.55 5.55
CA HIS A 144 1.28 5.90 5.85
C HIS A 144 -0.23 6.08 5.79
N THR A 145 -0.68 7.26 6.23
CA THR A 145 -2.08 7.59 6.50
C THR A 145 -2.69 8.52 5.46
N GLN A 146 -3.86 9.09 5.75
CA GLN A 146 -4.54 10.01 4.83
C GLN A 146 -3.90 11.40 4.80
N GLY A 147 -3.43 11.93 5.93
CA GLY A 147 -2.93 13.31 5.98
C GLY A 147 -3.98 14.34 5.56
N TRP A 148 -3.53 15.41 4.91
CA TRP A 148 -4.39 16.52 4.46
C TRP A 148 -5.25 16.16 3.25
N ILE A 149 -5.03 15.01 2.64
CA ILE A 149 -5.77 14.58 1.45
C ILE A 149 -7.21 14.20 1.79
N HIS A 150 -7.49 13.73 3.02
CA HIS A 150 -8.83 13.23 3.35
C HIS A 150 -9.19 13.26 4.84
N CYS A 151 -8.24 13.35 5.77
CA CYS A 151 -8.56 13.30 7.20
C CYS A 151 -8.89 14.70 7.75
N HIS A 152 -9.76 14.77 8.75
CA HIS A 152 -10.11 16.01 9.46
C HIS A 152 -9.35 16.19 10.80
N THR A 153 -8.67 15.17 11.31
CA THR A 153 -7.82 15.24 12.51
C THR A 153 -6.28 15.25 12.27
N PRO A 154 -5.73 15.53 11.06
CA PRO A 154 -4.29 15.44 10.84
C PRO A 154 -3.56 16.63 11.48
N ALA A 155 -2.45 16.35 12.15
CA ALA A 155 -1.47 17.35 12.59
C ALA A 155 -0.37 17.60 11.53
N THR A 156 -0.33 16.78 10.47
CA THR A 156 0.60 16.88 9.33
C THR A 156 0.02 16.15 8.12
N ASP A 157 0.53 16.45 6.92
CA ASP A 157 0.25 15.60 5.75
C ASP A 157 0.91 14.22 5.86
N ALA A 158 0.48 13.28 5.02
CA ALA A 158 1.07 11.96 4.90
C ALA A 158 1.84 11.77 3.58
N SER A 159 1.21 12.01 2.43
CA SER A 159 1.81 11.68 1.13
C SER A 159 3.05 12.53 0.81
N GLY A 160 3.02 13.82 1.15
CA GLY A 160 4.16 14.73 0.98
C GLY A 160 5.39 14.30 1.77
N PRO A 161 5.31 14.16 3.12
CA PRO A 161 6.43 13.69 3.92
C PRO A 161 6.95 12.30 3.52
N VAL A 162 6.06 11.38 3.12
CA VAL A 162 6.47 10.06 2.61
C VAL A 162 7.29 10.18 1.34
N LYS A 163 6.84 10.98 0.37
CA LYS A 163 7.59 11.24 -0.87
C LYS A 163 8.95 11.85 -0.56
N ALA A 164 9.00 12.89 0.26
CA ALA A 164 10.26 13.53 0.65
C ALA A 164 11.23 12.56 1.35
N THR A 165 10.72 11.70 2.23
CA THR A 165 11.53 10.71 2.95
C THR A 165 12.04 9.61 2.01
N MET A 166 11.17 9.07 1.15
CA MET A 166 11.56 8.03 0.20
C MET A 166 12.52 8.51 -0.88
N ASP A 167 12.53 9.81 -1.22
CA ASP A 167 13.52 10.38 -2.14
C ASP A 167 14.92 10.38 -1.53
N VAL A 168 15.03 10.62 -0.22
CA VAL A 168 16.32 10.55 0.50
C VAL A 168 16.75 9.10 0.72
N LEU A 169 15.80 8.20 0.98
CA LEU A 169 16.05 6.77 1.23
C LEU A 169 16.02 5.91 -0.05
N PHE A 170 16.03 6.52 -1.22
CA PHE A 170 15.81 5.80 -2.48
C PHE A 170 16.94 4.80 -2.76
N ASP A 171 18.19 5.15 -2.47
CA ASP A 171 19.33 4.24 -2.65
C ASP A 171 19.20 2.99 -1.75
N ASP A 172 18.74 3.18 -0.51
CA ASP A 172 18.46 2.06 0.41
C ASP A 172 17.27 1.21 -0.03
N PHE A 173 16.35 1.76 -0.82
CA PHE A 173 15.28 0.98 -1.45
C PHE A 173 15.81 0.10 -2.58
N LYS A 174 16.88 0.53 -3.25
CA LYS A 174 17.49 -0.12 -4.41
C LYS A 174 18.62 -1.08 -4.05
N ASP A 175 19.02 -1.18 -2.79
CA ASP A 175 20.20 -1.93 -2.34
C ASP A 175 19.96 -2.67 -1.00
N HIS A 176 20.85 -3.61 -0.65
CA HIS A 176 20.82 -4.43 0.57
C HIS A 176 22.00 -4.11 1.51
N ARG A 177 22.25 -2.82 1.76
CA ARG A 177 23.44 -2.35 2.51
C ARG A 177 23.22 -2.13 4.01
N LEU A 178 22.01 -2.35 4.52
CA LEU A 178 21.70 -2.16 5.94
C LEU A 178 21.96 -3.45 6.75
N PRO A 179 22.17 -3.36 8.07
CA PRO A 179 22.36 -4.55 8.92
C PRO A 179 21.13 -5.48 8.97
N ALA A 180 19.93 -4.91 8.79
CA ALA A 180 18.66 -5.61 8.71
C ALA A 180 17.67 -4.75 7.91
N GLN A 181 16.52 -5.33 7.56
CA GLN A 181 15.45 -4.60 6.90
C GLN A 181 14.88 -3.50 7.80
N LEU A 182 14.95 -2.25 7.34
CA LEU A 182 14.46 -1.09 8.08
C LEU A 182 13.03 -0.74 7.66
N ARG A 183 12.13 -0.62 8.65
CA ARG A 183 10.74 -0.22 8.46
C ARG A 183 10.53 1.20 8.96
N VAL A 184 10.14 2.09 8.05
CA VAL A 184 9.66 3.44 8.37
C VAL A 184 8.14 3.47 8.29
N SER A 185 7.45 4.10 9.23
CA SER A 185 6.00 4.34 9.11
C SER A 185 5.62 5.76 9.51
N LEU A 186 4.51 6.27 8.97
CA LEU A 186 4.01 7.62 9.23
C LEU A 186 2.53 7.63 9.62
N ALA A 187 2.19 8.35 10.69
CA ALA A 187 0.81 8.68 11.03
C ALA A 187 0.63 10.18 11.17
N CYS A 188 -0.44 10.70 10.57
CA CYS A 188 -0.73 12.13 10.58
C CYS A 188 -1.20 12.66 11.94
N CYS A 189 -1.61 11.77 12.86
CA CYS A 189 -1.96 12.12 14.25
C CYS A 189 -1.76 10.90 15.17
N LEU A 190 -1.94 11.12 16.48
CA LEU A 190 -1.75 10.14 17.54
C LEU A 190 -2.72 8.96 17.55
N ASN A 191 -3.76 8.96 16.72
CA ASN A 191 -4.56 7.75 16.48
C ASN A 191 -3.71 6.65 15.81
N MET A 192 -2.55 7.02 15.26
CA MET A 192 -1.50 6.10 14.81
C MET A 192 -1.99 5.01 13.85
N CYS A 193 -2.93 5.35 12.95
CA CYS A 193 -3.46 4.40 11.98
C CYS A 193 -2.33 3.81 11.12
N GLY A 194 -2.05 2.52 11.29
CA GLY A 194 -0.92 1.84 10.64
C GLY A 194 0.09 1.32 11.66
N ALA A 195 1.38 1.57 11.44
CA ALA A 195 2.46 0.86 12.12
C ALA A 195 3.46 1.76 12.85
N VAL A 196 3.12 3.02 13.12
CA VAL A 196 4.03 3.97 13.83
C VAL A 196 4.50 3.44 15.18
N HIS A 197 3.64 2.75 15.93
CA HIS A 197 3.96 2.23 17.26
C HIS A 197 4.88 0.99 17.25
N CYS A 198 5.16 0.40 16.08
CA CYS A 198 5.88 -0.86 15.94
C CYS A 198 6.85 -0.88 14.73
N SER A 199 7.33 0.29 14.33
CA SER A 199 8.33 0.45 13.25
C SER A 199 9.69 0.85 13.81
N ASP A 200 10.76 0.52 13.10
CA ASP A 200 12.12 0.90 13.48
C ASP A 200 12.29 2.42 13.52
N ILE A 201 11.67 3.12 12.55
CA ILE A 201 11.57 4.58 12.53
C ILE A 201 10.11 4.98 12.34
N ALA A 202 9.66 5.96 13.11
CA ALA A 202 8.28 6.41 13.11
C ALA A 202 8.19 7.92 12.98
N ILE A 203 7.37 8.40 12.05
CA ILE A 203 7.06 9.81 11.85
C ILE A 203 5.62 10.05 12.34
N LEU A 204 5.45 10.97 13.28
CA LEU A 204 4.16 11.21 13.93
C LEU A 204 3.81 12.70 13.92
N GLY A 205 2.64 13.03 13.36
CA GLY A 205 2.04 14.34 13.52
C GLY A 205 1.63 14.60 14.96
N TYR A 206 2.01 15.77 15.49
CA TYR A 206 1.83 16.08 16.91
C TYR A 206 1.33 17.52 17.11
N HIS A 207 0.25 17.66 17.88
CA HIS A 207 -0.27 18.98 18.31
C HIS A 207 0.51 19.47 19.53
N ARG A 208 0.63 20.80 19.68
CA ARG A 208 1.31 21.44 20.82
C ARG A 208 0.46 22.51 21.51
N LYS A 209 -0.85 22.51 21.25
CA LYS A 209 -1.82 23.46 21.82
C LYS A 209 -3.11 22.71 22.19
N PRO A 210 -3.78 23.10 23.28
CA PRO A 210 -5.14 22.64 23.58
C PRO A 210 -6.14 22.98 22.45
N PRO A 211 -7.29 22.28 22.37
CA PRO A 211 -8.34 22.60 21.41
C PRO A 211 -8.97 23.97 21.70
N LEU A 212 -9.49 24.63 20.66
CA LEU A 212 -10.34 25.81 20.80
C LEU A 212 -11.79 25.36 21.03
N LEU A 213 -12.52 26.07 21.88
CA LEU A 213 -13.90 25.75 22.22
C LEU A 213 -14.86 26.64 21.43
N ASP A 214 -15.77 26.01 20.68
CA ASP A 214 -16.85 26.68 19.98
C ASP A 214 -18.15 26.58 20.80
N HIS A 215 -18.27 27.46 21.80
CA HIS A 215 -19.38 27.43 22.76
C HIS A 215 -20.76 27.62 22.12
N GLU A 216 -20.86 28.24 20.94
CA GLU A 216 -22.14 28.47 20.26
C GLU A 216 -22.75 27.16 19.74
N TYR A 217 -21.91 26.22 19.33
CA TYR A 217 -22.32 24.98 18.66
C TYR A 217 -22.03 23.70 19.44
N LEU A 218 -21.19 23.76 20.48
CA LEU A 218 -20.74 22.57 21.20
C LEU A 218 -21.90 21.67 21.65
N ASP A 219 -22.91 22.22 22.31
CA ASP A 219 -24.07 21.44 22.79
C ASP A 219 -25.02 21.00 21.67
N LYS A 220 -24.94 21.66 20.49
CA LYS A 220 -25.77 21.33 19.32
C LYS A 220 -25.17 20.17 18.50
N MET A 221 -23.86 19.99 18.58
CA MET A 221 -23.11 19.07 17.71
C MET A 221 -22.47 17.89 18.47
N CYS A 222 -22.29 18.02 19.79
CA CYS A 222 -21.54 17.05 20.58
C CYS A 222 -22.40 16.42 21.68
N GLU A 223 -22.25 15.12 21.86
CA GLU A 223 -22.70 14.43 23.07
C GLU A 223 -21.66 14.66 24.17
N ILE A 224 -21.88 15.65 25.04
CA ILE A 224 -20.91 16.12 26.06
C ILE A 224 -20.27 14.98 26.88
N PRO A 225 -21.02 13.97 27.39
CA PRO A 225 -20.41 12.87 28.15
C PRO A 225 -19.36 12.10 27.36
N LEU A 226 -19.51 11.96 26.03
CA LEU A 226 -18.52 11.33 25.18
C LEU A 226 -17.23 12.17 25.10
N ALA A 227 -17.36 13.50 25.00
CA ALA A 227 -16.20 14.40 24.97
C ALA A 227 -15.39 14.33 26.27
N ILE A 228 -16.07 14.34 27.44
CA ILE A 228 -15.41 14.19 28.75
C ILE A 228 -14.69 12.83 28.83
N ALA A 229 -15.39 11.74 28.50
CA ALA A 229 -14.84 10.38 28.57
C ALA A 229 -13.70 10.12 27.57
N ALA A 230 -13.60 10.92 26.50
CA ALA A 230 -12.53 10.79 25.52
C ALA A 230 -11.19 11.35 26.00
N CYS A 231 -11.14 12.12 27.11
CA CYS A 231 -9.90 12.73 27.58
C CYS A 231 -9.07 11.74 28.44
N PRO A 232 -7.91 11.25 27.96
CA PRO A 232 -7.11 10.29 28.72
C PRO A 232 -6.48 10.87 30.00
N THR A 233 -6.43 12.20 30.13
CA THR A 233 -5.86 12.90 31.29
C THR A 233 -6.91 13.71 32.06
N ALA A 234 -8.20 13.49 31.81
CA ALA A 234 -9.30 14.13 32.52
C ALA A 234 -9.21 15.69 32.61
N ALA A 235 -8.85 16.33 31.50
CA ALA A 235 -8.71 17.79 31.42
C ALA A 235 -9.97 18.50 30.85
N ILE A 236 -11.03 17.75 30.56
CA ILE A 236 -12.32 18.22 30.06
C ILE A 236 -13.36 18.07 31.18
#